data_AF-A0AAP8FWW4-F1
#
_entry.id   AF-A0AAP8FWW4-F1
#
_cell.length_a   1.000
_cell.length_b   1.000
_cell.length_c   1.000
_cell.angle_alpha   90.00
_cell.angle_beta   90.00
_cell.angle_gamma   90.00
#
_symmetry.space_group_name_H-M   'P 1'
#
loop_
_entity.id
_entity.type
_entity.pdbx_description
1 polymer ?
#
loop_
_entity_poly.entity_id
_entity_poly.type
_entity_poly.pdbx_seq_one_letter_code
_entity_poly.pdbx_strand_id
1 'polypeptide(L)' 'TNENFKGLLREFLPKGQSFNSLTEKELVHYIEAINERPRRLHHYKTAKFLFGLAQTS' A
#
# COMPACT_ATOMS: atom_id res chain seq x y z
N THR A 1 -7.53 3.15 -9.91
CA THR A 1 -8.35 4.22 -9.30
C THR A 1 -7.84 4.55 -7.91
N ASN A 2 -7.64 5.84 -7.61
CA ASN A 2 -7.14 6.36 -6.34
C ASN A 2 -7.97 5.87 -5.11
N GLU A 3 -9.27 5.65 -5.29
CA GLU A 3 -10.17 5.18 -4.22
C GLU A 3 -9.85 3.75 -3.71
N ASN A 4 -9.45 2.83 -4.60
CA ASN A 4 -9.00 1.50 -4.16
C ASN A 4 -7.74 1.59 -3.29
N PHE A 5 -6.83 2.50 -3.64
CA PHE A 5 -5.60 2.71 -2.88
C PHE A 5 -5.88 3.32 -1.51
N LYS A 6 -6.75 4.32 -1.42
CA LYS A 6 -7.23 4.85 -0.13
C LYS A 6 -7.89 3.77 0.74
N GLY A 7 -8.64 2.87 0.12
CA GLY A 7 -9.22 1.71 0.80
C GLY A 7 -8.17 0.78 1.43
N LEU A 8 -7.04 0.57 0.75
CA LEU A 8 -5.92 -0.22 1.28
C LEU A 8 -5.20 0.51 2.42
N LEU A 9 -5.00 1.83 2.32
CA LEU A 9 -4.42 2.61 3.41
C LEU A 9 -5.29 2.60 4.68
N ARG A 10 -6.62 2.45 4.53
CA ARG A 10 -7.54 2.30 5.67
C ARG A 10 -7.35 1.01 6.46
N GLU A 11 -6.63 0.02 5.95
CA GLU A 11 -6.26 -1.17 6.73
C GLU A 11 -5.23 -0.84 7.83
N PHE A 12 -4.46 0.25 7.67
CA PHE A 12 -3.42 0.66 8.60
C PHE A 12 -3.83 1.83 9.50
N LEU A 13 -4.85 2.58 9.09
CA LEU A 13 -5.32 3.77 9.81
C LEU A 13 -6.56 3.49 10.65
N PRO A 14 -6.57 3.89 11.94
CA PRO A 14 -7.76 3.95 12.77
C PRO A 14 -8.91 4.69 12.09
N LYS A 15 -10.14 4.25 12.38
CA LYS A 15 -11.35 4.94 11.91
C LYS A 15 -11.37 6.38 12.42
N GLY A 16 -11.63 7.34 11.54
CA GLY A 16 -11.68 8.76 11.88
C GLY A 16 -10.33 9.49 11.79
N GLN A 17 -9.20 8.77 11.68
CA GLN A 17 -7.92 9.41 11.41
C GLN A 17 -7.85 9.92 9.98
N SER A 18 -7.31 11.13 9.80
CA SER A 18 -7.08 11.76 8.50
C SER A 18 -5.77 11.24 7.88
N PHE A 19 -5.74 11.09 6.56
CA PHE A 19 -4.50 10.78 5.83
C PHE A 19 -3.48 11.92 5.92
N ASN A 20 -3.93 13.16 6.14
CA ASN A 20 -3.03 14.32 6.28
C ASN A 20 -2.15 14.26 7.53
N SER A 21 -2.49 13.39 8.48
CA SER A 21 -1.72 13.18 9.70
C SER A 21 -0.62 12.12 9.54
N LEU A 22 -0.50 11.50 8.36
CA LEU A 22 0.55 10.53 8.08
C LEU A 22 1.90 11.23 7.92
N THR A 23 2.89 10.71 8.64
CA THR A 23 4.28 11.02 8.34
C THR A 23 4.71 10.32 7.05
N GLU A 24 5.72 10.88 6.38
CA GLU A 24 6.29 10.27 5.18
C GLU A 24 6.80 8.84 5.44
N LYS A 25 7.37 8.60 6.62
CA LYS A 25 7.85 7.26 7.03
C LYS A 25 6.72 6.24 7.12
N GLU A 26 5.59 6.62 7.73
CA GLU A 26 4.41 5.77 7.79
C GLU A 26 3.83 5.51 6.41
N LEU A 27 3.76 6.55 5.57
CA LEU A 27 3.26 6.42 4.21
C LEU A 27 4.12 5.45 3.37
N VAL A 28 5.45 5.58 3.42
CA VAL A 28 6.39 4.66 2.76
C VAL A 28 6.18 3.24 3.28
N HIS A 29 6.12 3.06 4.60
CA HIS A 29 5.92 1.74 5.19
C HIS A 29 4.61 1.08 4.73
N TYR A 30 3.51 1.84 4.65
CA TYR A 30 2.23 1.31 4.20
C TYR A 30 2.23 0.97 2.71
N ILE A 31 2.88 1.81 1.89
CA ILE A 31 3.05 1.55 0.46
C ILE A 31 3.86 0.28 0.23
N GLU A 32 4.97 0.09 0.95
CA GLU A 32 5.78 -1.12 0.90
C GLU A 32 4.94 -2.35 1.28
N ALA A 33 4.26 -2.31 2.43
CA ALA A 33 3.41 -3.40 2.89
C ALA A 33 2.30 -3.74 1.88
N ILE A 34 1.67 -2.74 1.27
CA ILE A 34 0.64 -2.93 0.23
C ILE A 34 1.22 -3.60 -1.01
N ASN A 35 2.40 -3.16 -1.45
CA ASN A 35 3.05 -3.63 -2.67
C ASN A 35 3.67 -5.02 -2.50
N GLU A 36 4.12 -5.36 -1.30
CA GLU A 36 4.67 -6.66 -0.94
C GLU A 36 3.60 -7.69 -0.55
N ARG A 37 2.35 -7.27 -0.36
CA ARG A 37 1.23 -8.17 -0.02
C ARG A 37 0.97 -9.18 -1.15
N PRO A 38 1.11 -10.51 -0.89
CA PRO A 38 0.70 -11.56 -1.83
C PRO A 38 -0.80 -11.50 -2.06
N ARG A 39 -1.24 -11.47 -3.33
CA ARG A 39 -2.67 -11.43 -3.67
C ARG A 39 -3.12 -12.78 -4.20
N ARG A 40 -4.10 -13.41 -3.56
CA ARG A 40 -4.67 -14.71 -3.98
C ARG A 40 -5.08 -14.70 -5.45
N LEU A 41 -5.74 -13.63 -5.88
CA LEU A 41 -6.18 -13.42 -7.27
C LEU A 41 -5.02 -13.51 -8.28
N HIS A 42 -3.81 -13.13 -7.89
CA HIS A 42 -2.63 -13.15 -8.74
C HIS A 42 -1.71 -14.33 -8.42
N HIS A 43 -2.27 -15.48 -8.04
CA HIS A 43 -1.51 -16.67 -7.65
C HIS A 43 -0.46 -16.37 -6.56
N TYR A 44 -0.84 -15.54 -5.59
CA TYR A 44 0.03 -15.10 -4.48
C TYR A 44 1.26 -14.30 -4.92
N LYS A 45 1.28 -13.77 -6.14
CA LYS A 45 2.29 -12.78 -6.54
C LYS A 45 2.00 -11.43 -5.88
N THR A 46 3.07 -10.68 -5.64
CA THR A 46 3.03 -9.33 -5.07
C THR A 46 2.92 -8.30 -6.19
N ALA A 47 2.42 -7.09 -5.90
CA ALA A 47 2.40 -6.02 -6.90
C ALA A 47 3.83 -5.63 -7.31
N LYS A 48 4.76 -5.63 -6.34
CA LYS A 48 6.19 -5.45 -6.57
C LYS A 48 6.75 -6.41 -7.62
N PHE A 49 6.39 -7.70 -7.53
CA PHE A 49 6.78 -8.72 -8.51
C PHE A 49 6.13 -8.49 -9.88
N LEU A 50 4.81 -8.24 -9.91
CA LEU A 50 4.04 -8.15 -11.16
C LEU A 50 4.41 -6.93 -12.00
N PHE A 51 4.71 -5.81 -11.35
CA PHE A 51 4.95 -4.53 -12.01
C PHE A 51 6.41 -4.07 -11.94
N GLY A 52 7.30 -4.89 -11.38
CA GLY A 52 8.72 -4.56 -11.26
C GLY A 52 8.94 -3.25 -10.49
N LEU A 53 8.16 -3.00 -9.44
CA LEU A 53 8.28 -1.79 -8.61
C LEU A 53 9.57 -1.88 -7.78
N ALA A 54 10.72 -1.71 -8.43
CA ALA A 54 11.92 -1.25 -7.75
C ALA A 54 11.60 0.17 -7.28
N GLN A 55 11.80 0.45 -5.99
CA GLN A 55 11.65 1.80 -5.47
C GLN A 55 12.62 2.68 -6.25
N THR A 56 12.13 3.41 -7.25
CA THR A 56 12.93 4.38 -7.99
C THR A 56 13.36 5.41 -6.97
N SER A 57 14.64 5.34 -6.63
CA SER A 57 15.37 6.25 -5.75
C SER A 57 15.56 7.60 -6.44
#